data_AF-A0AA37GBD6-F1
#
_entry.id   AF-A0AA37GBD6-F1
#
_cell.length_a   1.000
_cell.length_b   1.000
_cell.length_c   1.000
_cell.angle_alpha   90.00
_cell.angle_beta   90.00
_cell.angle_gamma   90.00
#
_symmetry.space_group_name_H-M   'P 1'
#
loop_
_entity.id
_entity.type
_entity.pdbx_description
1 polymer ?
#
loop_
_entity_poly.entity_id
_entity_poly.type
_entity_poly.pdbx_seq_one_letter_code
_entity_poly.pdbx_strand_id
1 'polypeptide(L)'
;MSSPPLYPAYLPTRPDGFQPTIDVPHFEGEEPGTRAKASKASVFRDGAKVENITPRVGSEVRGIQLSQLSKAGLDEVALLAAERGVLVFVS
;
A
#
# COMPACT_ATOMS: atom_id res chain seq x y z
N MET A 1 20.05 26.46 -26.52
CA MET A 1 18.73 26.27 -27.12
C MET A 1 18.25 24.88 -26.73
N SER A 2 17.14 24.75 -26.00
CA SER A 2 16.58 23.45 -25.61
C SER A 2 16.14 22.70 -26.87
N SER A 3 16.57 21.44 -27.03
CA SER A 3 16.08 20.58 -28.12
C SER A 3 14.62 20.22 -27.87
N PRO A 4 13.75 20.18 -28.90
CA PRO A 4 12.38 19.70 -28.74
C PRO A 4 12.37 18.24 -28.23
N PRO A 5 11.29 17.84 -27.51
CA PRO A 5 11.13 16.47 -27.05
C PRO A 5 10.97 15.52 -28.22
N LEU A 6 11.57 14.32 -28.11
CA LEU A 6 11.50 13.27 -29.13
C LEU A 6 10.07 12.74 -29.37
N TYR A 7 9.21 12.83 -28.35
CA TYR A 7 7.82 12.35 -28.42
C TYR A 7 6.84 13.39 -27.86
N PRO A 8 6.57 14.46 -28.60
CA PRO A 8 5.71 15.56 -28.13
C PRO A 8 4.27 15.11 -27.84
N ALA A 9 3.80 14.02 -28.46
CA ALA A 9 2.46 13.47 -28.23
C ALA A 9 2.25 12.85 -26.83
N TYR A 10 3.33 12.51 -26.11
CA TYR A 10 3.27 11.98 -24.74
C TYR A 10 3.61 13.02 -23.68
N LEU A 11 3.69 14.29 -24.06
CA LEU A 11 3.81 15.34 -23.05
C LEU A 11 2.57 15.29 -22.15
N PRO A 12 2.74 15.42 -20.83
CA PRO A 12 1.60 15.48 -19.93
C PRO A 12 0.75 16.70 -20.29
N THR A 13 -0.41 16.47 -20.87
CA THR A 13 -1.38 17.52 -21.16
C THR A 13 -2.32 17.63 -19.98
N ARG A 14 -2.28 18.75 -19.26
CA ARG A 14 -3.34 19.11 -18.34
C ARG A 14 -4.40 19.89 -19.12
N PRO A 15 -5.70 19.59 -18.97
CA PRO A 15 -6.74 20.49 -19.45
C PRO A 15 -6.56 21.86 -18.78
N ASP A 16 -6.46 22.92 -19.58
CA ASP A 16 -6.40 24.28 -19.06
C ASP A 16 -7.77 24.68 -18.48
N GLY A 17 -7.75 25.36 -17.33
CA GLY A 17 -8.95 25.89 -16.68
C GLY A 17 -9.48 25.07 -15.50
N PHE A 18 -10.70 25.39 -15.08
CA PHE A 18 -11.37 24.76 -13.94
C PHE A 18 -11.83 23.34 -14.29
N GLN A 19 -11.43 22.37 -13.48
CA GLN A 19 -11.97 21.01 -13.54
C GLN A 19 -13.07 20.89 -12.47
N PRO A 20 -14.32 20.60 -12.85
CA PRO A 20 -15.38 20.42 -11.87
C PRO A 20 -15.07 19.23 -10.97
N THR A 21 -15.38 19.38 -9.68
CA THR A 21 -15.32 18.28 -8.73
C THR A 21 -16.25 17.17 -9.22
N ILE A 22 -15.73 15.95 -9.31
CA ILE A 22 -16.55 14.77 -9.56
C ILE A 22 -17.26 14.44 -8.25
N ASP A 23 -18.59 14.42 -8.25
CA ASP A 23 -19.37 13.91 -7.13
C ASP A 23 -19.17 12.39 -7.06
N VAL A 24 -18.17 11.97 -6.28
CA VAL A 24 -17.92 10.56 -6.00
C VAL A 24 -19.00 10.07 -5.02
N PRO A 25 -19.83 9.09 -5.40
CA PRO A 25 -20.83 8.55 -4.49
C PRO A 25 -20.16 7.92 -3.28
N HIS A 26 -20.84 7.95 -2.13
CA HIS A 26 -20.37 7.24 -0.95
C HIS A 26 -20.23 5.74 -1.28
N PHE A 27 -19.07 5.18 -0.93
CA PHE A 27 -18.84 3.73 -1.03
C PHE A 27 -18.62 3.19 0.38
N GLU A 28 -19.31 2.10 0.71
CA GLU A 28 -19.00 1.33 1.93
C GLU A 28 -17.84 0.39 1.63
N GLY A 29 -16.66 0.74 2.11
CA GLY A 29 -15.45 -0.09 2.02
C GLY A 29 -15.27 -0.91 3.27
N GLU A 30 -15.32 -2.25 3.16
CA GLU A 30 -14.92 -3.13 4.26
C GLU A 30 -13.39 -3.24 4.28
N GLU A 31 -12.77 -2.62 5.28
CA GLU A 31 -11.31 -2.64 5.45
C GLU A 31 -10.79 -4.04 5.82
N PRO A 32 -9.87 -4.64 5.04
CA PRO A 32 -9.35 -5.98 5.32
C PRO A 32 -8.75 -6.18 6.72
N GLY A 33 -8.16 -5.12 7.28
CA GLY A 33 -7.61 -5.14 8.64
C GLY A 33 -8.65 -5.41 9.73
N THR A 34 -9.94 -5.14 9.48
CA THR A 34 -11.03 -5.39 10.46
C THR A 34 -11.34 -6.87 10.65
N ARG A 35 -11.04 -7.72 9.65
CA ARG A 35 -11.20 -9.17 9.72
C ARG A 35 -10.03 -9.90 10.37
N ALA A 36 -8.91 -9.20 10.54
CA ALA A 36 -7.66 -9.79 10.99
C ALA A 36 -7.69 -10.16 12.48
N LYS A 37 -6.90 -11.18 12.84
CA LYS A 37 -6.67 -11.53 14.24
C LYS A 37 -5.56 -10.65 14.82
N ALA A 38 -5.77 -10.12 16.02
CA ALA A 38 -4.80 -9.25 16.69
C ALA A 38 -3.41 -9.91 16.86
N SER A 39 -3.35 -11.24 16.98
CA SER A 39 -2.10 -12.00 17.14
C SER A 39 -1.20 -11.98 15.91
N LYS A 40 -1.72 -11.70 14.71
CA LYS A 40 -0.97 -11.64 13.44
C LYS A 40 -0.09 -12.88 13.19
N ALA A 41 -0.51 -14.02 13.73
CA ALA A 41 0.33 -15.21 13.86
C ALA A 41 0.54 -15.91 12.51
N SER A 42 -0.36 -15.75 11.54
CA SER A 42 -0.20 -16.38 10.23
C SER A 42 0.86 -15.69 9.38
N VAL A 43 1.04 -14.38 9.52
CA VAL A 43 2.12 -13.62 8.84
C VAL A 43 3.48 -13.90 9.46
N PHE A 44 3.56 -14.05 10.79
CA PHE A 44 4.84 -14.21 11.50
C PHE A 44 5.35 -15.65 11.61
N ARG A 45 4.57 -16.65 11.20
CA ARG A 45 4.98 -18.07 11.28
C ARG A 45 6.11 -18.43 10.32
N ASP A 46 6.17 -17.80 9.14
CA ASP A 46 7.07 -18.22 8.05
C ASP A 46 8.47 -17.57 8.12
N GLY A 47 8.92 -17.16 9.30
CA GLY A 47 10.23 -16.51 9.47
C GLY A 47 10.25 -15.03 9.09
N ALA A 48 9.07 -14.41 8.99
CA ALA A 48 8.92 -12.99 8.74
C ALA A 48 9.62 -12.15 9.81
N LYS A 49 10.42 -11.18 9.38
CA LYS A 49 11.04 -10.19 10.27
C LYS A 49 10.42 -8.83 10.02
N VAL A 50 10.04 -8.15 11.09
CA VAL A 50 9.52 -6.77 11.04
C VAL A 50 10.47 -5.85 11.78
N GLU A 51 10.94 -4.82 11.08
CA GLU A 51 11.78 -3.77 11.64
C GLU A 51 11.07 -2.43 11.50
N ASN A 52 11.07 -1.63 12.56
CA ASN A 52 10.43 -0.32 12.52
C ASN A 52 11.35 0.70 11.87
N ILE A 53 10.87 1.37 10.80
CA ILE A 53 11.63 2.44 10.13
C ILE A 53 11.71 3.66 11.05
N THR A 54 10.57 4.03 11.65
CA THR A 54 10.52 5.03 12.72
C THR A 54 9.67 4.52 13.89
N PRO A 55 9.78 5.11 15.10
CA PRO A 55 8.99 4.64 16.24
C PRO A 55 7.47 4.65 15.99
N ARG A 56 6.95 5.66 15.29
CA ARG A 56 5.51 5.87 15.12
C ARG A 56 4.94 5.42 13.77
N VAL A 57 5.75 5.43 12.72
CA VAL A 57 5.27 5.17 11.35
C VAL A 57 6.29 4.34 10.58
N GLY A 58 5.80 3.42 9.77
CA GLY A 58 6.60 2.66 8.84
C GLY A 58 7.25 1.44 9.46
N SER A 59 7.12 0.31 8.78
CA SER A 59 7.87 -0.90 9.10
C SER A 59 8.33 -1.59 7.82
N GLU A 60 9.54 -2.14 7.88
CA GLU A 60 10.10 -2.99 6.86
C GLU A 60 9.80 -4.46 7.21
N VAL A 61 9.32 -5.22 6.22
CA VAL A 61 8.95 -6.62 6.37
C VAL A 61 9.78 -7.46 5.42
N ARG A 62 10.51 -8.43 5.98
CA ARG A 62 11.43 -9.33 5.26
C ARG A 62 11.01 -10.77 5.41
N GLY A 63 11.36 -11.60 4.43
CA GLY A 63 11.16 -13.05 4.49
C GLY A 63 9.72 -13.49 4.25
N ILE A 64 8.88 -12.63 3.65
CA ILE A 64 7.52 -13.00 3.26
C ILE A 64 7.30 -12.71 1.77
N GLN A 65 6.50 -13.56 1.13
CA GLN A 65 6.00 -13.32 -0.22
C GLN A 65 4.47 -13.17 -0.17
N LEU A 66 3.97 -11.99 -0.54
CA LEU A 66 2.54 -11.66 -0.43
C LEU A 66 1.65 -12.60 -1.25
N SER A 67 2.10 -13.05 -2.41
CA SER A 67 1.32 -13.95 -3.27
C SER A 67 1.15 -15.36 -2.71
N GLN A 68 1.94 -15.74 -1.71
CA GLN A 68 1.90 -17.06 -1.07
C GLN A 68 1.09 -17.05 0.23
N LEU A 69 0.66 -15.87 0.70
CA LEU A 69 -0.12 -15.75 1.92
C LEU A 69 -1.55 -16.25 1.73
N SER A 70 -2.08 -16.89 2.76
CA SER A 70 -3.50 -17.19 2.86
C SER A 70 -4.32 -15.88 2.97
N LYS A 71 -5.63 -15.96 2.70
CA LYS A 71 -6.55 -14.83 2.90
C LYS A 71 -6.44 -14.22 4.31
N ALA A 72 -6.32 -15.06 5.34
CA ALA A 72 -6.15 -14.60 6.72
C ALA A 72 -4.80 -13.89 6.93
N GLY A 73 -3.74 -14.35 6.26
CA GLY A 73 -2.43 -13.69 6.27
C GLY A 73 -2.47 -12.32 5.61
N LEU A 74 -3.20 -12.18 4.49
CA LEU A 74 -3.38 -10.89 3.83
C LEU A 74 -4.18 -9.91 4.71
N ASP A 75 -5.21 -10.37 5.41
CA ASP A 75 -5.96 -9.54 6.37
C ASP A 75 -5.03 -9.10 7.52
N GLU A 76 -4.18 -9.99 8.04
CA GLU A 76 -3.18 -9.65 9.08
C GLU A 76 -2.10 -8.66 8.60
N VAL A 77 -1.67 -8.73 7.34
CA VAL A 77 -0.79 -7.71 6.73
C VAL A 77 -1.50 -6.37 6.65
N ALA A 78 -2.79 -6.35 6.27
CA ALA A 78 -3.57 -5.12 6.23
C ALA A 78 -3.74 -4.49 7.62
N LEU A 79 -3.95 -5.29 8.67
CA LEU A 79 -3.96 -4.81 10.04
C LEU A 79 -2.62 -4.19 10.44
N LEU A 80 -1.50 -4.85 10.12
CA LEU A 80 -0.17 -4.30 10.39
C LEU A 80 0.07 -2.98 9.64
N ALA A 81 -0.41 -2.87 8.40
CA ALA A 81 -0.34 -1.63 7.63
C ALA A 81 -1.19 -0.52 8.26
N ALA A 82 -2.39 -0.82 8.76
CA ALA A 82 -3.23 0.14 9.47
C ALA A 82 -2.57 0.62 10.79
N GLU A 83 -1.90 -0.27 11.52
CA GLU A 83 -1.19 0.06 12.76
C GLU A 83 0.08 0.90 12.51
N ARG A 84 0.79 0.65 11.40
CA ARG A 84 2.10 1.26 11.09
C ARG A 84 2.04 2.39 10.06
N GLY A 85 0.92 2.57 9.37
CA GLY A 85 0.72 3.53 8.30
C GLY A 85 1.31 3.09 6.95
N VAL A 86 2.51 2.52 6.92
CA VAL A 86 3.15 2.01 5.69
C VAL A 86 3.98 0.77 5.97
N LEU A 87 3.96 -0.17 5.03
CA LEU A 87 4.83 -1.34 5.03
C LEU A 87 5.69 -1.37 3.77
N VAL A 88 6.97 -1.71 3.94
CA VAL A 88 7.90 -1.93 2.84
C VAL A 88 8.28 -3.40 2.84
N PHE A 89 8.07 -4.08 1.73
CA PHE A 89 8.45 -5.48 1.57
C PHE A 89 9.79 -5.57 0.84
N VAL A 90 10.77 -6.21 1.47
CA VAL A 90 12.11 -6.42 0.90
C VAL A 90 12.31 -7.92 0.75
N SER A 91 12.42 -8.38 -0.50
CA SER A 91 12.65 -9.78 -0.85
C SER A 91 14.05 -10.22 -0.48
#